data_AF-A0ABD6F198-F1
#
_entry.id   AF-A0ABD6F198-F1
#
_cell.length_a   1.000
_cell.length_b   1.000
_cell.length_c   1.000
_cell.angle_alpha   90.00
_cell.angle_beta   90.00
_cell.angle_gamma   90.00
#
_symmetry.space_group_name_H-M   'P 1'
#
loop_
_entity.id
_entity.type
_entity.pdbx_description
1 polymer ?
#
loop_
_entity_poly.entity_id
_entity_poly.type
_entity_poly.pdbx_seq_one_letter_code
_entity_poly.pdbx_strand_id
1 'polypeptide(L)'
;MVNDRTSWIDASFLYSTQEPWVAALRSWENGTLAEGSIEGYPPFNGPHIPLINPAPPQIHRLMNPERLYMLGDPRANENPGLLSFGLILYRWHNIQARRIQKQHPAWSDEEIFQGARRWVIATLQKITLYDYLPTLLADDNAVPPYRKYRPHVPPGISHAFATAAFRFPHTIVSMFYNQN
;
A
#
# COMPACT_ATOMS: atom_id res chain seq x y z
N MET A 1 2.59 16.98 16.50
CA MET A 1 2.22 16.40 15.18
C MET A 1 1.48 15.11 15.47
N VAL A 2 0.32 14.86 14.85
CA VAL A 2 -0.51 13.67 15.08
C VAL A 2 -0.30 12.68 13.92
N ASN A 3 -0.23 11.38 14.20
CA ASN A 3 -0.18 10.34 13.17
C ASN A 3 -1.61 10.07 12.66
N ASP A 4 -1.87 10.35 11.39
CA ASP A 4 -3.14 10.11 10.69
C ASP A 4 -3.18 8.76 9.95
N ARG A 5 -2.21 7.88 10.22
CA ARG A 5 -2.08 6.52 9.69
C ARG A 5 -1.97 5.50 10.81
N THR A 6 -2.12 4.21 10.46
CA THR A 6 -1.77 3.15 11.41
C THR A 6 -0.26 3.12 11.60
N SER A 7 0.20 2.82 12.82
CA SER A 7 1.64 2.65 13.09
C SER A 7 2.14 1.25 12.70
N TRP A 8 1.23 0.37 12.29
CA TRP A 8 1.51 -1.01 11.94
C TRP A 8 1.94 -1.13 10.47
N ILE A 9 2.78 -2.12 10.16
CA ILE A 9 3.02 -2.56 8.78
C ILE A 9 1.86 -3.50 8.40
N ASP A 10 0.71 -2.92 8.11
CA ASP A 10 -0.57 -3.60 7.88
C ASP A 10 -1.14 -3.39 6.47
N ALA A 11 -0.29 -2.90 5.56
CA ALA A 11 -0.66 -2.52 4.20
C ALA A 11 -1.84 -1.53 4.13
N SER A 12 -2.05 -0.70 5.16
CA SER A 12 -3.04 0.38 5.15
C SER A 12 -2.85 1.37 3.99
N PHE A 13 -1.65 1.45 3.41
CA PHE A 13 -1.46 2.25 2.20
C PHE A 13 -2.20 1.67 0.96
N LEU A 14 -2.48 0.36 0.94
CA LEU A 14 -3.28 -0.32 -0.07
C LEU A 14 -4.75 -0.39 0.34
N TYR A 15 -5.02 -0.74 1.61
CA TYR A 15 -6.37 -1.01 2.12
C TYR A 15 -6.99 0.17 2.89
N SER A 16 -6.39 1.35 2.89
CA SER A 16 -6.80 2.49 3.70
C SER A 16 -6.73 2.23 5.21
N THR A 17 -6.94 3.31 5.97
CA THR A 17 -7.19 3.28 7.42
C THR A 17 -8.68 3.42 7.76
N GLN A 18 -9.53 3.54 6.73
CA GLN A 18 -10.98 3.75 6.88
C GLN A 18 -11.75 2.61 6.21
N GLU A 19 -12.64 1.97 6.96
CA GLU A 19 -13.46 0.86 6.44
C GLU A 19 -14.35 1.25 5.23
N PRO A 20 -15.00 2.43 5.19
CA PRO A 20 -15.76 2.84 4.01
C PRO A 20 -14.90 2.98 2.75
N TRP A 21 -13.62 3.37 2.90
CA TRP A 21 -12.70 3.52 1.78
C TRP A 21 -12.33 2.14 1.22
N VAL A 22 -11.93 1.19 2.06
CA VAL A 22 -11.62 -0.17 1.56
C VAL A 22 -12.84 -0.85 0.96
N ALA A 23 -14.02 -0.63 1.53
CA ALA A 23 -15.28 -1.10 0.96
C ALA A 23 -15.49 -0.60 -0.48
N ALA A 24 -15.17 0.66 -0.76
CA ALA A 24 -15.26 1.23 -2.10
C ALA A 24 -14.16 0.72 -3.07
N LEU A 25 -13.08 0.13 -2.56
CA LEU A 25 -12.02 -0.48 -3.37
C LEU A 25 -12.31 -1.93 -3.76
N ARG A 26 -13.28 -2.58 -3.10
CA ARG A 26 -13.61 -4.00 -3.31
C ARG A 26 -14.53 -4.20 -4.50
N SER A 27 -14.36 -5.32 -5.20
CA SER A 27 -15.32 -5.79 -6.20
C SER A 27 -16.58 -6.35 -5.55
N TRP A 28 -16.47 -6.82 -4.30
CA TRP A 28 -17.48 -7.64 -3.60
C TRP A 28 -17.79 -8.95 -4.33
N GLU A 29 -16.86 -9.40 -5.16
CA GLU A 29 -16.93 -10.66 -5.89
C GLU A 29 -15.59 -11.40 -5.78
N ASN A 30 -15.64 -12.69 -5.43
CA ASN A 30 -14.47 -13.59 -5.35
C ASN A 30 -13.33 -13.08 -4.45
N GLY A 31 -13.63 -12.20 -3.50
CA GLY A 31 -12.70 -11.61 -2.54
C GLY A 31 -11.66 -10.69 -3.17
N THR A 32 -11.93 -10.11 -4.34
CA THR A 32 -10.97 -9.25 -5.06
C THR A 32 -11.15 -7.75 -4.78
N LEU A 33 -10.13 -6.98 -5.13
CA LEU A 33 -10.25 -5.54 -5.33
C LEU A 33 -10.80 -5.28 -6.75
N ALA A 34 -11.62 -4.24 -6.89
CA ALA A 34 -12.32 -3.89 -8.12
C ALA A 34 -11.35 -3.49 -9.25
N GLU A 35 -11.51 -4.01 -10.45
CA GLU A 35 -10.69 -3.56 -11.59
C GLU A 35 -11.42 -2.47 -12.38
N GLY A 36 -10.65 -1.52 -12.91
CA GLY A 36 -11.14 -0.45 -13.78
C GLY A 36 -11.35 -0.89 -15.22
N SER A 37 -11.34 0.06 -16.15
CA SER A 37 -11.41 -0.22 -17.59
C SER A 37 -10.16 -0.89 -18.17
N ILE A 38 -9.05 -0.88 -17.42
CA ILE A 38 -7.79 -1.54 -17.80
C ILE A 38 -7.59 -2.74 -16.88
N GLU A 39 -7.46 -3.93 -17.47
CA GLU A 39 -7.26 -5.17 -16.73
C GLU A 39 -6.06 -5.07 -15.76
N GLY A 40 -6.27 -5.49 -14.52
CA GLY A 40 -5.27 -5.46 -13.47
C GLY A 40 -4.91 -4.05 -12.96
N TYR A 41 -5.68 -3.02 -13.30
CA TYR A 41 -5.55 -1.69 -12.70
C TYR A 41 -6.78 -1.38 -11.83
N PRO A 42 -6.63 -0.60 -10.74
CA PRO A 42 -7.76 -0.08 -9.99
C PRO A 42 -8.67 0.80 -10.87
N PRO A 43 -9.92 1.03 -10.47
CA PRO A 43 -10.73 2.07 -11.07
C PRO A 43 -10.11 3.46 -10.84
N PHE A 44 -10.45 4.35 -11.75
CA PHE A 44 -10.26 5.78 -11.59
C PHE A 44 -11.20 6.33 -10.51
N ASN A 45 -10.88 7.50 -9.94
CA ASN A 45 -11.57 8.09 -8.79
C ASN A 45 -12.96 8.68 -9.10
N GLY A 46 -13.84 7.90 -9.73
CA GLY A 46 -15.24 8.23 -9.99
C GLY A 46 -16.12 8.35 -8.73
N PRO A 47 -15.89 7.56 -7.67
CA PRO A 47 -16.60 7.72 -6.39
C PRO A 47 -16.16 8.93 -5.54
N HIS A 48 -15.25 9.77 -6.05
CA HIS A 48 -14.75 10.99 -5.39
C HIS A 48 -14.21 10.78 -3.97
N ILE A 49 -13.42 9.73 -3.78
CA ILE A 49 -12.63 9.54 -2.57
C ILE A 49 -11.66 10.74 -2.42
N PRO A 50 -11.42 11.24 -1.19
CA PRO A 50 -10.59 12.41 -0.93
C PRO A 50 -9.08 12.15 -1.15
N LEU A 51 -8.70 11.91 -2.41
CA LEU A 51 -7.31 11.76 -2.84
C LEU A 51 -6.58 13.11 -2.87
N ILE A 52 -5.28 13.11 -2.58
CA ILE A 52 -4.44 14.30 -2.68
C ILE A 52 -4.06 14.52 -4.14
N ASN A 53 -4.44 15.68 -4.68
CA ASN A 53 -4.27 16.04 -6.09
C ASN A 53 -3.64 17.44 -6.23
N PRO A 54 -2.35 17.61 -5.88
CA PRO A 54 -1.65 18.85 -6.12
C PRO A 54 -1.56 19.12 -7.64
N ALA A 55 -1.46 20.39 -8.01
CA ALA A 55 -1.24 20.78 -9.41
C ALA A 55 0.05 20.12 -9.93
N PRO A 56 0.01 19.36 -11.04
CA PRO A 56 1.21 18.77 -11.60
C PRO A 56 2.25 19.84 -11.93
N PRO A 57 3.52 19.65 -11.55
CA PRO A 57 4.57 20.65 -11.78
C PRO A 57 4.71 21.06 -13.25
N GLN A 58 4.41 20.18 -14.21
CA GLN A 58 4.54 20.46 -15.64
C GLN A 58 3.38 21.30 -16.21
N ILE A 59 2.21 21.28 -15.57
CA ILE A 59 0.97 21.88 -16.10
C ILE A 59 0.59 23.13 -15.29
N HIS A 60 1.09 23.25 -14.05
CA HIS A 60 0.88 24.41 -13.17
C HIS A 60 -0.59 24.79 -12.94
N ARG A 61 -1.50 23.82 -13.02
CA ARG A 61 -2.93 24.00 -12.72
C ARG A 61 -3.51 22.76 -12.06
N LEU A 62 -4.58 22.95 -11.28
CA LEU A 62 -5.35 21.84 -10.74
C LEU A 62 -5.97 21.04 -11.90
N MET A 63 -5.82 19.72 -11.84
CA MET A 63 -6.45 18.80 -12.78
C MET A 63 -7.64 18.11 -12.12
N ASN A 64 -8.54 17.53 -12.91
CA ASN A 64 -9.65 16.74 -12.37
C ASN A 64 -9.09 15.54 -11.56
N PRO A 65 -9.45 15.37 -10.27
CA PRO A 65 -9.01 14.25 -9.45
C PRO A 65 -9.54 12.89 -9.90
N GLU A 66 -10.58 12.84 -10.74
CA GLU A 66 -11.08 11.59 -11.33
C GLU A 66 -10.01 10.87 -12.15
N ARG A 67 -8.99 11.57 -12.66
CA ARG A 67 -7.88 10.94 -13.40
C ARG A 67 -7.00 10.02 -12.55
N LEU A 68 -7.12 10.07 -11.22
CA LEU A 68 -6.24 9.37 -10.29
C LEU A 68 -6.76 7.94 -10.04
N TYR A 69 -5.85 6.99 -9.88
CA TYR A 69 -6.22 5.63 -9.48
C TYR A 69 -6.64 5.59 -8.02
N MET A 70 -7.69 4.81 -7.73
CA MET A 70 -8.15 4.58 -6.37
C MET A 70 -7.29 3.53 -5.66
N LEU A 71 -6.58 3.97 -4.62
CA LEU A 71 -5.77 3.15 -3.71
C LEU A 71 -6.07 3.57 -2.27
N GLY A 72 -5.52 2.85 -1.29
CA GLY A 72 -5.81 3.07 0.14
C GLY A 72 -5.25 4.36 0.74
N ASP A 73 -4.08 4.81 0.30
CA ASP A 73 -3.50 6.09 0.74
C ASP A 73 -3.85 7.23 -0.23
N PRO A 74 -4.30 8.40 0.26
CA PRO A 74 -4.61 9.55 -0.59
C PRO A 74 -3.45 10.04 -1.45
N ARG A 75 -2.20 9.73 -1.08
CA ARG A 75 -0.96 10.17 -1.75
C ARG A 75 -0.43 9.14 -2.74
N ALA A 76 -1.09 8.00 -2.93
CA ALA A 76 -0.56 6.92 -3.77
C ALA A 76 -0.24 7.35 -5.22
N ASN A 77 -0.87 8.44 -5.69
CA ASN A 77 -0.65 9.02 -7.02
C ASN A 77 0.39 10.16 -7.05
N GLU A 78 1.16 10.38 -5.98
CA GLU A 78 2.15 11.48 -5.88
C GLU A 78 3.22 11.42 -6.97
N ASN A 79 3.72 10.22 -7.27
CA ASN A 79 4.65 9.99 -8.36
C ASN A 79 4.49 8.57 -8.97
N PRO A 80 4.97 8.33 -10.19
CA PRO A 80 4.84 7.04 -10.87
C PRO A 80 5.49 5.85 -10.13
N GLY A 81 6.57 6.09 -9.38
CA GLY A 81 7.25 5.04 -8.61
C GLY A 81 6.40 4.54 -7.45
N LEU A 82 5.85 5.45 -6.64
CA LEU A 82 4.93 5.12 -5.55
C LEU A 82 3.65 4.47 -6.08
N LEU A 83 3.09 5.01 -7.17
CA LEU A 83 1.92 4.43 -7.81
C LEU A 83 2.20 3.00 -8.27
N SER A 84 3.32 2.76 -8.97
CA SER A 84 3.73 1.43 -9.41
C SER A 84 3.80 0.42 -8.26
N PHE A 85 4.36 0.82 -7.11
CA PHE A 85 4.42 -0.04 -5.93
C PHE A 85 3.02 -0.42 -5.42
N GLY A 86 2.10 0.55 -5.37
CA GLY A 86 0.69 0.31 -5.04
C GLY A 86 0.01 -0.65 -6.02
N LEU A 87 0.21 -0.44 -7.32
CA LEU A 87 -0.36 -1.29 -8.37
C LEU A 87 0.15 -2.74 -8.30
N ILE A 88 1.43 -2.94 -7.99
CA ILE A 88 2.00 -4.29 -7.79
C ILE A 88 1.28 -5.01 -6.65
N LEU A 89 1.11 -4.36 -5.49
CA LEU A 89 0.40 -5.01 -4.38
C LEU A 89 -1.09 -5.20 -4.65
N TYR A 90 -1.71 -4.28 -5.40
CA TYR A 90 -3.10 -4.39 -5.84
C TYR A 90 -3.33 -5.66 -6.67
N ARG A 91 -2.49 -5.86 -7.69
CA ARG A 91 -2.51 -7.09 -8.51
C ARG A 91 -2.16 -8.31 -7.68
N TRP A 92 -1.21 -8.20 -6.77
CA TRP A 92 -0.83 -9.29 -5.88
C TRP A 92 -2.00 -9.75 -5.01
N HIS A 93 -2.80 -8.82 -4.48
CA HIS A 93 -4.04 -9.14 -3.78
C HIS A 93 -4.98 -9.97 -4.66
N ASN A 94 -5.31 -9.50 -5.86
CA ASN A 94 -6.22 -10.22 -6.77
C ASN A 94 -5.68 -11.60 -7.16
N ILE A 95 -4.36 -11.74 -7.33
CA ILE A 95 -3.71 -13.04 -7.56
C ILE A 95 -3.92 -13.97 -6.36
N GLN A 96 -3.74 -13.47 -5.13
CA GLN A 96 -3.95 -14.29 -3.92
C GLN A 96 -5.42 -14.64 -3.72
N ALA A 97 -6.34 -13.70 -3.91
CA ALA A 97 -7.78 -13.95 -3.81
C ALA A 97 -8.20 -15.08 -4.77
N ARG A 98 -7.77 -15.02 -6.04
CA ARG A 98 -8.03 -16.10 -7.02
C ARG A 98 -7.40 -17.43 -6.62
N ARG A 99 -6.20 -17.44 -6.02
CA ARG A 99 -5.56 -18.68 -5.53
C ARG A 99 -6.31 -19.27 -4.35
N ILE A 100 -6.71 -18.44 -3.40
CA ILE A 100 -7.46 -18.85 -2.20
C ILE A 100 -8.85 -19.37 -2.61
N GLN A 101 -9.57 -18.67 -3.50
CA GLN A 101 -10.86 -19.12 -4.04
C GLN A 101 -10.76 -20.51 -4.68
N LYS A 102 -9.68 -20.79 -5.43
CA LYS A 102 -9.44 -22.11 -6.04
C LYS A 102 -9.20 -23.21 -5.00
N GLN A 103 -8.53 -22.88 -3.90
CA GLN A 103 -8.23 -23.82 -2.81
C GLN A 103 -9.43 -24.02 -1.87
N HIS A 104 -10.26 -22.98 -1.73
CA HIS A 104 -11.44 -22.96 -0.85
C HIS A 104 -12.69 -22.49 -1.61
N PRO A 105 -13.26 -23.31 -2.52
CA PRO A 105 -14.39 -22.90 -3.36
C PRO A 105 -15.67 -22.54 -2.59
N ALA A 106 -15.81 -23.03 -1.35
CA ALA A 106 -16.99 -22.79 -0.52
C ALA A 106 -16.88 -21.54 0.38
N TRP A 107 -15.73 -20.86 0.38
CA TRP A 107 -15.57 -19.63 1.17
C TRP A 107 -16.34 -18.47 0.55
N SER A 108 -16.86 -17.61 1.40
CA SER A 108 -17.48 -16.34 1.04
C SER A 108 -16.48 -15.32 0.51
N ASP A 109 -16.98 -14.28 -0.17
CA ASP A 109 -16.18 -13.12 -0.61
C ASP A 109 -15.33 -12.53 0.52
N GLU A 110 -15.92 -12.36 1.71
CA GLU A 110 -15.25 -11.80 2.88
C GLU A 110 -14.10 -12.69 3.37
N GLU A 111 -14.33 -14.00 3.49
CA GLU A 111 -13.30 -14.94 3.93
C GLU A 111 -12.09 -14.94 2.98
N ILE A 112 -12.36 -14.88 1.67
CA ILE A 112 -11.32 -14.84 0.64
C ILE A 112 -10.59 -13.50 0.66
N PHE A 113 -11.32 -12.38 0.73
CA PHE A 113 -10.73 -11.04 0.82
C PHE A 113 -9.80 -10.92 2.01
N GLN A 114 -10.25 -11.37 3.20
CA GLN A 114 -9.42 -11.34 4.42
C GLN A 114 -8.25 -12.34 4.35
N GLY A 115 -8.43 -13.49 3.68
CA GLY A 115 -7.34 -14.41 3.36
C GLY A 115 -6.26 -13.74 2.50
N ALA A 116 -6.65 -13.13 1.39
CA ALA A 116 -5.76 -12.44 0.48
C ALA A 116 -5.08 -11.23 1.15
N ARG A 117 -5.84 -10.44 1.92
CA ARG A 117 -5.34 -9.31 2.70
C ARG A 117 -4.25 -9.75 3.68
N ARG A 118 -4.49 -10.82 4.45
CA ARG A 118 -3.49 -11.40 5.37
C ARG A 118 -2.21 -11.80 4.64
N TRP A 119 -2.33 -12.42 3.47
CA TRP A 119 -1.18 -12.82 2.66
C TRP A 119 -0.35 -11.63 2.17
N VAL A 120 -1.01 -10.58 1.68
CA VAL A 120 -0.35 -9.35 1.22
C VAL A 120 0.35 -8.65 2.38
N ILE A 121 -0.29 -8.55 3.55
CA ILE A 121 0.31 -7.96 4.76
C ILE A 121 1.57 -8.74 5.16
N ALA A 122 1.50 -10.07 5.22
CA ALA A 122 2.65 -10.90 5.55
C ALA A 122 3.80 -10.75 4.53
N THR A 123 3.46 -10.68 3.24
CA THR A 123 4.44 -10.43 2.16
C THR A 123 5.14 -9.09 2.37
N LEU A 124 4.38 -8.02 2.64
CA LEU A 124 4.92 -6.68 2.86
C LEU A 124 5.81 -6.62 4.11
N GLN A 125 5.40 -7.26 5.21
CA GLN A 125 6.19 -7.34 6.43
C GLN A 125 7.51 -8.08 6.19
N LYS A 126 7.47 -9.22 5.48
CA LYS A 126 8.67 -9.98 5.13
C LYS A 126 9.63 -9.13 4.31
N ILE A 127 9.15 -8.52 3.22
CA ILE A 127 9.98 -7.69 2.34
C ILE A 127 10.57 -6.52 3.14
N THR A 128 9.75 -5.83 3.93
CA THR A 128 10.21 -4.67 4.71
C THR A 128 11.29 -5.05 5.71
N LEU A 129 11.08 -6.08 6.52
CA LEU A 129 11.95 -6.41 7.65
C LEU A 129 13.16 -7.26 7.28
N TYR A 130 13.02 -8.17 6.32
CA TYR A 130 14.07 -9.17 6.04
C TYR A 130 14.79 -8.96 4.71
N ASP A 131 14.27 -8.12 3.81
CA ASP A 131 14.95 -7.80 2.55
C ASP A 131 15.38 -6.32 2.52
N TYR A 132 14.43 -5.41 2.71
CA TYR A 132 14.64 -3.98 2.53
C TYR A 132 15.46 -3.35 3.66
N LEU A 133 15.07 -3.56 4.92
CA LEU A 133 15.72 -2.91 6.06
C LEU A 133 17.19 -3.31 6.26
N PRO A 134 17.58 -4.61 6.17
CA PRO A 134 18.99 -5.00 6.23
C PRO A 134 19.83 -4.38 5.11
N THR A 135 19.29 -4.37 3.89
CA THR A 135 19.94 -3.75 2.73
C THR A 135 20.11 -2.25 2.91
N LEU A 136 19.06 -1.56 3.40
CA LEU A 136 19.07 -0.11 3.62
C LEU A 136 20.12 0.30 4.65
N LEU A 137 20.28 -0.50 5.71
CA LEU A 137 21.22 -0.24 6.80
C LEU A 137 22.62 -0.78 6.53
N ALA A 138 22.81 -1.52 5.42
CA ALA A 138 24.02 -2.27 5.12
C ALA A 138 24.46 -3.18 6.29
N ASP A 139 23.48 -3.81 6.96
CA ASP A 139 23.67 -4.69 8.11
C ASP A 139 22.68 -5.86 8.05
N ASP A 140 23.20 -7.05 7.71
CA ASP A 140 22.42 -8.29 7.63
C ASP A 140 21.82 -8.71 8.98
N ASN A 141 22.34 -8.18 10.10
CA ASN A 141 21.85 -8.45 11.46
C ASN A 141 20.97 -7.33 12.01
N ALA A 142 20.62 -6.32 11.20
CA ALA A 142 19.82 -5.17 11.62
C ALA A 142 18.47 -5.57 12.22
N VAL A 143 17.89 -6.69 11.76
CA VAL A 143 16.68 -7.27 12.32
C VAL A 143 17.02 -8.58 13.02
N PRO A 144 17.07 -8.59 14.38
CA PRO A 144 17.36 -9.82 15.11
C PRO A 144 16.22 -10.84 14.92
N PRO A 145 16.51 -12.16 15.00
CA PRO A 145 15.50 -13.20 14.86
C PRO A 145 14.29 -12.96 15.77
N TYR A 146 13.10 -12.95 15.17
CA TYR A 146 11.86 -12.76 15.90
C TYR A 146 11.64 -13.91 16.90
N ARG A 147 11.43 -13.58 18.17
CA ARG A 147 11.23 -14.59 19.23
C ARG A 147 9.78 -14.76 19.63
N LYS A 148 9.08 -13.65 19.88
CA LYS A 148 7.70 -13.63 20.34
C LYS A 148 7.10 -12.24 20.24
N TYR A 149 5.78 -12.19 20.20
CA TYR A 149 5.02 -10.95 20.34
C TYR A 149 5.22 -10.38 21.75
N ARG A 150 5.33 -9.05 21.85
CA ARG A 150 5.52 -8.34 23.12
C ARG A 150 4.37 -7.32 23.28
N PRO A 151 3.31 -7.63 24.05
CA PRO A 151 2.12 -6.77 24.15
C PRO A 151 2.38 -5.43 24.83
N HIS A 152 3.47 -5.31 25.59
CA HIS A 152 3.82 -4.09 26.34
C HIS A 152 4.85 -3.20 25.62
N VAL A 153 5.26 -3.54 24.40
CA VAL A 153 6.14 -2.68 23.60
C VAL A 153 5.26 -1.74 22.78
N PRO A 154 5.34 -0.42 22.97
CA PRO A 154 4.55 0.52 22.20
C PRO A 154 5.00 0.52 20.73
N PRO A 155 4.10 0.27 19.76
CA PRO A 155 4.44 0.22 18.34
C PRO A 155 4.40 1.61 17.67
N GLY A 156 4.21 2.67 18.44
CA GLY A 156 4.02 4.03 17.92
C GLY A 156 5.26 4.54 17.18
N ILE A 157 5.04 5.23 16.07
CA ILE A 157 6.11 5.89 15.32
C ILE A 157 6.62 7.09 16.11
N SER A 158 7.94 7.13 16.37
CA SER A 158 8.56 8.26 17.06
C SER A 158 8.60 9.51 16.17
N HIS A 159 8.55 10.70 16.79
CA HIS A 159 8.69 11.95 16.04
C HIS A 159 10.03 12.02 15.30
N ALA A 160 11.13 11.62 15.96
CA ALA A 160 12.45 11.59 15.33
C ALA A 160 12.49 10.70 14.07
N PHE A 161 11.78 9.56 14.09
CA PHE A 161 11.68 8.71 12.91
C PHE A 161 10.89 9.39 11.78
N ALA A 162 9.69 9.90 12.09
CA ALA A 162 8.79 10.48 11.09
C ALA A 162 9.29 11.80 10.47
N THR A 163 9.98 12.64 11.25
CA THR A 163 10.39 13.98 10.80
C THR A 163 11.81 14.04 10.29
N ALA A 164 12.71 13.16 10.76
CA ALA A 164 14.13 13.20 10.41
C ALA A 164 14.60 11.90 9.77
N ALA A 165 14.62 10.78 10.51
CA ALA A 165 15.31 9.57 10.05
C ALA A 165 14.74 9.03 8.73
N PHE A 166 13.42 8.87 8.63
CA PHE A 166 12.78 8.32 7.43
C PHE A 166 12.51 9.38 6.35
N ARG A 167 13.19 10.53 6.42
CA ARG A 167 13.36 11.46 5.29
C ARG A 167 14.61 11.16 4.46
N PHE A 168 15.49 10.27 4.95
CA PHE A 168 16.65 9.78 4.19
C PHE A 168 16.30 9.37 2.74
N PRO A 169 15.18 8.69 2.45
CA PRO A 169 14.84 8.31 1.07
C PRO A 169 14.75 9.49 0.09
N HIS A 170 14.51 10.73 0.55
CA HIS A 170 14.53 11.90 -0.33
C HIS A 170 15.92 12.20 -0.90
N THR A 171 17.00 11.70 -0.27
CA THR A 171 18.39 11.89 -0.72
C THR A 171 18.80 10.91 -1.83
N ILE A 172 18.05 9.82 -2.01
CA ILE A 172 18.34 8.75 -2.99
C ILE A 172 17.40 8.79 -4.20
N VAL A 173 16.52 9.80 -4.28
CA VAL A 173 15.67 10.00 -5.45
C VAL A 173 16.54 10.44 -6.63
N SER A 174 16.57 9.63 -7.69
CA SER A 174 17.25 9.97 -8.93
C SER A 174 16.58 11.17 -9.62
N MET A 175 17.39 12.03 -10.25
CA MET A 175 16.91 13.15 -11.07
C MET A 175 16.27 12.68 -12.40
N PHE A 176 16.49 11.43 -12.80
CA PHE A 176 15.98 10.87 -14.06
C PHE A 176 15.32 9.52 -13.84
N TYR A 177 14.10 9.35 -14.36
CA TYR A 177 13.52 8.04 -14.63
C TYR A 177 14.00 7.61 -16.01
N ASN A 178 14.57 6.41 -16.12
CA ASN A 178 15.01 5.88 -17.41
C ASN A 178 13.75 5.61 -18.25
N GLN A 179 13.57 6.35 -19.35
CA GLN A 179 12.40 6.25 -20.24
C GLN A 179 12.68 5.36 -21.46
N ASN A 180 13.50 4.32 -21.29
CA ASN A 180 13.81 3.38 -22.37
C ASN A 180 12.83 2.21 -22.37
#